data_AF-A0A3B8YVD1-F1
#
_entry.id   AF-A0A3B8YVD1-F1
#
_cell.length_a   1.000
_cell.length_b   1.000
_cell.length_c   1.000
_cell.angle_alpha   90.00
_cell.angle_beta   90.00
_cell.angle_gamma   90.00
#
_symmetry.space_group_name_H-M   'P 1'
#
loop_
_entity.id
_entity.type
_entity.pdbx_description
1 polymer ?
#
loop_
_entity_poly.entity_id
_entity_poly.type
_entity_poly.pdbx_seq_one_letter_code
_entity_poly.pdbx_strand_id
1 'polypeptide(L)' 'REHGCILQVGHLERFNPALIRLAGMIRKPRFVECHRLAPFTPRGADVDVVRDLMIHDL' A
#
# COMPACT_ATOMS: atom_id res chain seq x y z
N ARG A 1 -16.08 -12.38 -10.53
CA ARG A 1 -17.22 -11.56 -11.03
C ARG A 1 -18.50 -12.38 -11.18
N GLU A 2 -18.40 -13.68 -11.46
CA GLU A 2 -19.52 -14.64 -11.62
C GLU A 2 -20.59 -14.59 -10.53
N HIS A 3 -20.20 -14.35 -9.27
CA HIS A 3 -21.13 -14.38 -8.13
C HIS A 3 -21.87 -13.05 -7.87
N GLY A 4 -21.59 -11.99 -8.62
CA GLY A 4 -22.23 -10.68 -8.42
C GLY A 4 -21.94 -9.99 -7.08
N CYS A 5 -21.06 -10.55 -6.25
CA CYS A 5 -20.70 -10.00 -4.94
C CYS A 5 -19.58 -8.95 -5.02
N ILE A 6 -19.53 -8.09 -4.01
CA ILE A 6 -18.42 -7.16 -3.79
C ILE A 6 -17.26 -7.94 -3.16
N LEU A 7 -16.09 -7.87 -3.78
CA LEU A 7 -14.82 -8.33 -3.22
C LEU A 7 -13.95 -7.10 -2.97
N GLN A 8 -13.32 -7.05 -1.79
CA GLN A 8 -12.45 -5.95 -1.42
C GLN A 8 -11.10 -6.48 -0.90
N VAL A 9 -10.02 -5.84 -1.33
CA VAL A 9 -8.67 -6.07 -0.82
C VAL A 9 -8.34 -4.99 0.21
N GLY A 10 -7.77 -5.38 1.34
CA GLY A 10 -7.47 -4.51 2.47
C GLY A 10 -6.25 -3.60 2.29
N HIS A 11 -6.16 -2.85 1.19
CA HIS A 11 -5.10 -1.84 0.99
C HIS A 11 -5.36 -0.61 1.88
N LEU A 12 -5.05 -0.76 3.17
CA LEU A 12 -5.38 0.21 4.23
C LEU A 12 -4.87 1.62 3.93
N GLU A 13 -3.67 1.76 3.34
CA GLU A 13 -3.07 3.06 3.05
C GLU A 13 -3.93 3.94 2.12
N ARG A 14 -4.80 3.34 1.28
CA ARG A 14 -5.73 4.13 0.45
C ARG A 14 -6.74 4.94 1.26
N PHE A 15 -6.91 4.60 2.54
CA PHE A 15 -7.78 5.30 3.48
C PHE A 15 -7.00 6.28 4.38
N ASN A 16 -5.68 6.41 4.21
CA ASN A 16 -4.87 7.37 4.92
C ASN A 16 -5.35 8.80 4.60
N PRO A 17 -5.75 9.62 5.60
CA PRO A 17 -6.29 10.96 5.37
C PRO A 17 -5.34 11.87 4.57
N ALA A 18 -4.02 11.70 4.72
CA ALA A 18 -3.03 12.44 3.96
C ALA A 18 -3.07 12.07 2.47
N LEU A 19 -3.16 10.77 2.14
CA LEU A 19 -3.26 10.32 0.74
C LEU A 19 -4.59 10.72 0.11
N ILE A 20 -5.71 10.61 0.85
CA ILE A 20 -7.03 11.04 0.37
C ILE A 20 -6.99 12.53 0.01
N ARG A 21 -6.40 13.37 0.89
CA ARG A 21 -6.27 14.81 0.65
C ARG A 21 -5.38 15.07 -0.58
N LEU A 22 -4.27 14.36 -0.71
CA LEU A 22 -3.29 14.55 -1.79
C LEU A 22 -3.80 14.11 -3.16
N ALA A 23 -4.66 13.08 -3.22
CA ALA A 23 -5.16 12.49 -4.45
C ALA A 23 -5.88 13.51 -5.37
N GLY A 24 -6.52 14.53 -4.80
CA GLY A 24 -7.15 15.61 -5.56
C GLY A 24 -6.19 16.72 -6.04
N MET A 25 -4.97 16.78 -5.49
CA MET A 25 -4.00 17.85 -5.70
C MET A 25 -2.91 17.46 -6.71
N ILE A 26 -2.49 16.19 -6.71
CA ILE A 26 -1.46 15.68 -7.62
C ILE A 26 -2.12 14.97 -8.81
N ARG A 27 -1.82 15.44 -10.04
CA ARG A 27 -2.39 14.86 -11.28
C ARG A 27 -1.42 14.05 -12.12
N LYS A 28 -0.16 14.47 -12.20
CA LYS A 28 0.88 13.85 -13.04
C LYS A 28 2.23 13.87 -12.31
N PRO A 29 2.39 13.09 -11.24
CA PRO A 29 3.67 13.04 -10.54
C PRO A 29 4.73 12.51 -11.51
N ARG A 30 5.89 13.16 -11.55
CA ARG A 30 7.03 12.75 -12.39
C ARG A 30 7.97 11.81 -11.65
N PHE A 31 7.94 11.85 -10.33
CA PHE A 31 8.76 11.06 -9.43
C PHE A 31 7.99 10.81 -8.14
N VAL A 32 8.10 9.59 -7.62
CA VAL A 32 7.55 9.16 -6.33
C VAL A 32 8.61 8.31 -5.66
N GLU A 33 8.89 8.62 -4.40
CA GLU A 33 9.86 7.89 -3.58
C GLU A 33 9.19 7.51 -2.26
N CYS A 34 9.30 6.24 -1.88
CA CYS A 34 8.71 5.67 -0.67
C CYS A 34 9.77 4.83 0.04
N HIS A 35 9.95 5.04 1.34
CA HIS A 35 10.81 4.21 2.18
C HIS A 35 9.94 3.52 3.23
N ARG A 36 9.79 2.20 3.11
CA ARG A 36 9.04 1.40 4.08
C ARG A 36 10.01 0.53 4.88
N LEU A 37 10.33 0.99 6.08
CA LEU A 37 11.28 0.35 6.97
C LEU A 37 10.54 -0.36 8.10
N ALA A 38 10.93 -1.60 8.38
CA ALA A 38 10.50 -2.35 9.54
C ALA A 38 11.74 -2.91 10.25
N PRO A 39 11.78 -2.91 11.60
CA PRO A 39 12.86 -3.56 12.31
C PRO A 39 12.80 -5.07 12.08
N PHE A 40 13.96 -5.72 12.11
CA PHE A 40 13.99 -7.17 12.10
C PHE A 40 13.36 -7.73 13.37
N THR A 41 12.47 -8.71 13.19
CA THR A 41 11.91 -9.52 14.28
C THR A 41 12.05 -10.99 13.89
N PRO A 42 12.01 -11.95 14.84
CA PRO A 42 12.04 -13.37 14.50
C PRO A 42 10.95 -13.78 13.49
N ARG A 43 9.77 -13.14 13.52
CA ARG A 43 8.71 -13.33 12.52
C ARG A 43 9.01 -12.64 11.18
N GLY A 44 9.84 -11.61 11.19
CA GLY A 44 10.29 -10.91 9.99
C GLY A 44 11.15 -11.79 9.06
N ALA A 45 11.66 -12.94 9.53
CA ALA A 45 12.35 -13.90 8.68
C ALA A 45 11.42 -14.56 7.63
N ASP A 46 10.12 -14.62 7.92
CA ASP A 46 9.11 -15.25 7.04
C ASP A 46 8.32 -14.21 6.21
N VAL A 47 8.68 -12.92 6.30
CA VAL A 47 7.98 -11.83 5.61
C VAL A 47 8.58 -11.60 4.24
N ASP A 48 7.75 -11.66 3.20
CA ASP A 48 8.15 -11.29 1.84
C ASP A 48 8.17 -9.76 1.72
N VAL A 49 9.37 -9.19 1.59
CA VAL A 49 9.56 -7.74 1.55
C VAL A 49 8.83 -7.05 0.39
N VAL A 50 8.52 -7.76 -0.69
CA VAL A 50 7.78 -7.19 -1.81
C VAL A 50 6.28 -7.34 -1.58
N ARG A 51 5.83 -8.55 -1.26
CA ARG A 51 4.40 -8.88 -1.21
C ARG A 51 3.71 -8.41 0.07
N ASP A 52 4.44 -8.36 1.17
CA ASP A 52 3.88 -8.04 2.49
C ASP A 52 4.20 -6.61 2.94
N LEU A 53 5.30 -6.03 2.43
CA LEU A 53 5.72 -4.66 2.75
C LEU A 53 5.54 -3.72 1.55
N MET A 54 6.26 -3.94 0.45
CA MET A 54 6.29 -3.00 -0.68
C MET A 54 4.94 -2.85 -1.41
N ILE A 55 4.04 -3.84 -1.31
CA ILE A 55 2.72 -3.83 -1.97
C ILE A 55 1.85 -2.61 -1.60
N HIS A 56 2.13 -1.95 -0.48
CA HIS A 56 1.41 -0.76 -0.06
C HIS A 56 1.81 0.50 -0.82
N ASP A 57 3.02 0.52 -1.39
CA ASP A 57 3.60 1.67 -2.07
C ASP A 57 3.56 1.52 -3.61
N LEU A 58 3.28 0.31 -4.11
CA LEU A 58 3.06 -0.02 -5.53
C LEU A 58 1.64 0.36 -6.00
#